data_AF-T0YZW1-F1
#
_entry.id   AF-T0YZW1-F1
#
_cell.length_a   1.000
_cell.length_b   1.000
_cell.length_c   1.000
_cell.angle_alpha   90.00
_cell.angle_beta   90.00
_cell.angle_gamma   90.00
#
_symmetry.space_group_name_H-M   'P 1'
#
loop_
_entity.id
_entity.type
_entity.pdbx_description
1 polymer ?
#
loop_
_entity_poly.entity_id
_entity_poly.type
_entity_poly.pdbx_seq_one_letter_code
_entity_poly.pdbx_strand_id
1 'polypeptide(L)'
;MRVRPADCWLLRIEDIDPPRAVRGAARAQLQTLRRFGLLPDADPWRQSARSAAYAVALRQLAAAGHAYPCACTRADLEAHGGIHSPRCVRPARADGAHAWRLRVPRGVIAFADRLQGPQQQDVRAEVGDFVLRRADGLWAYQLAVVVDDAAQGVSDVVRGADLLDSTPRQILLQRLLMLPTPRYLHLPVIVDAAGQKLSKARGAAALPSD
;
A
#
# COMPACT_ATOMS: atom_id res chain seq x y z
N MET A 1 -26.21 -8.87 2.25
CA MET A 1 -25.10 -8.24 1.51
C MET A 1 -25.72 -7.18 0.62
N ARG A 2 -25.54 -5.88 0.90
CA ARG A 2 -26.08 -4.82 0.04
C ARG A 2 -25.21 -4.73 -1.22
N VAL A 3 -25.80 -4.95 -2.39
CA VAL A 3 -25.15 -4.71 -3.68
C VAL A 3 -24.93 -3.20 -3.79
N ARG A 4 -23.68 -2.76 -3.98
CA ARG A 4 -23.37 -1.35 -4.20
C ARG A 4 -23.59 -1.00 -5.68
N PRO A 5 -24.09 0.21 -6.00
CA PRO A 5 -24.15 0.68 -7.38
C PRO A 5 -22.76 0.71 -8.04
N ALA A 6 -22.72 0.64 -9.37
CA ALA A 6 -21.49 0.56 -10.16
C ALA A 6 -20.59 1.81 -10.07
N ASP A 7 -21.13 2.94 -9.57
CA ASP A 7 -20.49 4.25 -9.61
C ASP A 7 -20.14 4.82 -8.22
N CYS A 8 -19.86 3.96 -7.24
CA CYS A 8 -19.52 4.42 -5.88
C CYS A 8 -18.09 4.96 -5.75
N TRP A 9 -17.97 6.21 -5.30
CA TRP A 9 -16.73 6.81 -4.81
C TRP A 9 -16.62 6.67 -3.29
N LEU A 10 -15.61 5.93 -2.85
CA LEU A 10 -15.35 5.64 -1.43
C LEU A 10 -14.18 6.46 -0.91
N LEU A 11 -14.25 6.80 0.38
CA LEU A 11 -13.16 7.47 1.07
C LEU A 11 -12.59 6.59 2.18
N ARG A 12 -11.26 6.52 2.24
CA ARG A 12 -10.51 5.87 3.32
C ARG A 12 -9.36 6.75 3.78
N ILE A 13 -9.23 6.91 5.09
CA ILE A 13 -8.13 7.61 5.74
C ILE A 13 -7.05 6.58 6.07
N GLU A 14 -5.89 6.71 5.43
CA GLU A 14 -4.75 5.80 5.58
C GLU A 14 -3.81 6.24 6.74
N ASP A 15 -4.36 6.29 7.96
CA ASP A 15 -3.68 6.68 9.19
C ASP A 15 -2.88 5.54 9.85
N ILE A 16 -2.15 4.77 9.04
CA ILE A 16 -1.47 3.53 9.45
C ILE A 16 -0.04 3.71 10.00
N ASP A 17 0.51 4.92 9.89
CA ASP A 17 1.80 5.32 10.48
C ASP A 17 1.59 6.54 11.40
N PRO A 18 1.06 6.35 12.63
CA PRO A 18 0.76 7.45 13.55
C PRO A 18 1.93 8.40 13.85
N PRO A 19 3.20 7.94 13.98
CA PRO A 19 4.34 8.84 14.13
C PRO A 19 4.51 9.86 13.00
N ARG A 20 4.03 9.55 11.79
CA ARG A 20 4.06 10.48 10.64
C ARG A 20 2.76 11.27 10.46
N ALA A 21 1.72 10.95 11.22
CA ALA A 21 0.43 11.59 11.09
C ALA A 21 0.46 12.99 11.73
N VAL A 22 0.07 14.00 10.95
CA VAL A 22 -0.08 15.37 11.46
C VAL A 22 -1.46 15.52 12.10
N ARG A 23 -1.50 15.97 13.36
CA ARG A 23 -2.76 16.22 14.09
C ARG A 23 -3.66 17.16 13.29
N GLY A 24 -4.92 16.77 13.11
CA GLY A 24 -5.91 17.57 12.37
C GLY A 24 -5.82 17.46 10.83
N ALA A 25 -4.75 16.88 10.26
CA ALA A 25 -4.61 16.79 8.80
C ALA A 25 -5.75 16.00 8.13
N ALA A 26 -6.16 14.88 8.72
CA ALA A 26 -7.29 14.11 8.21
C ALA A 26 -8.60 14.92 8.20
N ARG A 27 -8.84 15.73 9.25
CA ARG A 27 -10.02 16.61 9.30
C ARG A 27 -9.93 17.70 8.23
N ALA A 28 -8.77 18.32 8.05
CA ALA A 28 -8.55 19.33 7.02
C ALA A 28 -8.76 18.76 5.61
N GLN A 29 -8.20 17.59 5.31
CA GLN A 29 -8.41 16.88 4.04
C GLN A 29 -9.89 16.62 3.76
N LEU A 30 -10.65 16.12 4.75
CA LEU A 30 -12.09 15.92 4.62
C LEU A 30 -12.85 17.22 4.35
N GLN A 31 -12.47 18.32 5.00
CA GLN A 31 -13.09 19.63 4.78
C GLN A 31 -12.78 20.15 3.38
N THR A 32 -11.54 20.02 2.91
CA THR A 32 -11.15 20.38 1.54
C THR A 32 -11.98 19.62 0.51
N LEU A 33 -12.08 18.29 0.62
CA LEU A 33 -12.89 17.49 -0.30
C LEU A 33 -14.34 17.97 -0.37
N ARG A 34 -14.98 18.19 0.79
CA ARG A 34 -16.35 18.72 0.86
C ARG A 34 -16.49 20.08 0.17
N ARG A 35 -15.52 20.97 0.36
CA ARG A 35 -15.55 22.31 -0.25
C ARG A 35 -15.49 22.27 -1.78
N PHE A 36 -14.76 21.30 -2.35
CA PHE A 36 -14.74 21.07 -3.79
C PHE A 36 -15.91 20.22 -4.30
N GLY A 37 -16.93 19.94 -3.48
CA GLY A 37 -18.09 19.12 -3.87
C GLY A 37 -17.79 17.62 -3.99
N LEU A 38 -16.61 17.16 -3.55
CA LEU A 38 -16.20 15.75 -3.59
C LEU A 38 -16.71 15.04 -2.33
N LEU A 39 -17.98 14.59 -2.39
CA LEU A 39 -18.65 13.89 -1.31
C LEU A 39 -18.64 12.38 -1.55
N PRO A 40 -18.15 11.55 -0.60
CA PRO A 40 -18.16 10.10 -0.76
C PRO A 40 -19.54 9.51 -0.56
N ASP A 41 -19.83 8.41 -1.26
CA ASP A 41 -21.12 7.71 -1.20
C ASP A 41 -21.32 6.91 0.10
N ALA A 42 -20.29 6.82 0.94
CA ALA A 42 -20.33 6.13 2.22
C ALA A 42 -19.42 6.80 3.23
N ASP A 43 -19.68 6.52 4.52
CA ASP A 43 -18.85 7.04 5.60
C ASP A 43 -17.38 6.63 5.45
N PRO A 44 -16.44 7.59 5.65
CA PRO A 44 -15.03 7.30 5.48
C PRO A 44 -14.51 6.22 6.43
N TRP A 45 -13.77 5.26 5.89
CA TRP A 45 -13.05 4.27 6.69
C TRP A 45 -11.76 4.86 7.27
N ARG A 46 -11.26 4.26 8.38
CA ARG A 46 -9.97 4.60 8.99
C ARG A 46 -9.13 3.35 9.16
N GLN A 47 -7.91 3.34 8.64
CA GLN A 47 -7.02 2.19 8.70
C GLN A 47 -6.52 1.88 10.11
N SER A 48 -6.43 2.88 10.97
CA SER A 48 -6.12 2.72 12.40
C SER A 48 -7.09 1.78 13.13
N ALA A 49 -8.35 1.69 12.67
CA ALA A 49 -9.38 0.80 13.23
C ALA A 49 -9.39 -0.62 12.61
N ARG A 50 -8.45 -0.92 11.70
CA ARG A 50 -8.49 -2.14 10.85
C ARG A 50 -7.40 -3.17 11.17
N SER A 51 -6.61 -2.94 12.22
CA SER A 51 -5.49 -3.81 12.64
C SER A 51 -5.86 -5.29 12.74
N ALA A 52 -7.06 -5.60 13.26
CA ALA A 52 -7.54 -6.99 13.38
C ALA A 52 -7.69 -7.69 12.01
N ALA A 53 -8.17 -6.98 10.98
CA ALA A 53 -8.31 -7.53 9.63
C ALA A 53 -6.94 -7.82 9.00
N TYR A 54 -5.97 -6.92 9.19
CA TYR A 54 -4.60 -7.13 8.71
C TYR A 54 -3.92 -8.31 9.42
N ALA A 55 -4.18 -8.49 10.71
CA ALA A 55 -3.69 -9.63 11.47
C ALA A 55 -4.26 -10.96 10.96
N VAL A 56 -5.54 -11.00 10.56
CA VAL A 56 -6.14 -12.17 9.92
C VAL A 56 -5.42 -12.49 8.61
N ALA A 57 -5.24 -11.51 7.73
CA ALA A 57 -4.55 -11.69 6.45
C ALA A 57 -3.10 -12.17 6.62
N LEU A 58 -2.36 -11.59 7.57
CA LEU A 58 -1.00 -12.05 7.88
C LEU A 58 -0.99 -13.51 8.36
N ARG A 59 -1.93 -13.91 9.24
CA ARG A 59 -2.03 -15.30 9.70
C ARG A 59 -2.33 -16.27 8.56
N GLN A 60 -3.20 -15.89 7.62
CA GLN A 60 -3.49 -16.70 6.43
C GLN A 60 -2.23 -16.90 5.58
N LEU A 61 -1.49 -15.82 5.30
CA LEU A 61 -0.23 -15.89 4.55
C LEU A 61 0.81 -16.75 5.27
N ALA A 62 0.93 -16.62 6.59
CA ALA A 62 1.87 -17.40 7.39
C ALA A 62 1.50 -18.89 7.40
N ALA A 63 0.22 -19.23 7.58
CA ALA A 63 -0.28 -20.60 7.55
C ALA A 63 -0.06 -21.27 6.18
N ALA A 64 -0.14 -20.50 5.10
CA ALA A 64 0.16 -20.95 3.73
C ALA A 64 1.68 -20.96 3.40
N GLY A 65 2.57 -20.63 4.34
CA GLY A 65 4.02 -20.59 4.12
C GLY A 65 4.51 -19.39 3.28
N HIS A 66 3.64 -18.40 3.03
CA HIS A 66 3.95 -17.20 2.27
C HIS A 66 4.47 -16.04 3.13
N ALA A 67 4.34 -16.09 4.46
CA ALA A 67 4.89 -15.07 5.35
C ALA A 67 5.79 -15.68 6.43
N TYR A 68 6.86 -14.97 6.78
CA TYR A 68 7.81 -15.42 7.81
C TYR A 68 8.40 -14.23 8.59
N PRO A 69 8.80 -14.46 9.85
CA PRO A 69 9.48 -13.45 10.65
C PRO A 69 10.95 -13.32 10.24
N CYS A 70 11.46 -12.09 10.21
CA CYS A 70 12.87 -11.82 9.93
C CYS A 70 13.35 -10.55 10.63
N ALA A 71 14.50 -10.64 11.30
CA ALA A 71 15.15 -9.50 11.96
C ALA A 71 16.26 -8.83 11.13
N CYS A 72 16.38 -9.13 9.82
CA CYS A 72 17.27 -8.41 8.89
C CYS A 72 16.92 -6.90 8.97
N THR A 73 17.89 -6.07 9.40
CA THR A 73 17.83 -4.60 9.47
C THR A 73 18.06 -3.97 8.10
N ARG A 74 17.86 -2.65 7.95
CA ARG A 74 18.18 -1.95 6.69
C ARG A 74 19.67 -2.06 6.33
N ALA A 75 20.56 -1.88 7.31
CA ALA A 75 22.00 -2.00 7.13
C ALA A 75 22.41 -3.39 6.62
N ASP A 76 21.77 -4.46 7.12
CA ASP A 76 22.05 -5.83 6.64
C ASP A 76 21.71 -6.02 5.14
N LEU A 77 20.81 -5.19 4.60
CA LEU A 77 20.36 -5.26 3.21
C LEU A 77 21.14 -4.35 2.26
N GLU A 78 21.92 -3.39 2.77
CA GLU A 78 22.69 -2.45 1.94
C GLU A 78 23.66 -3.17 1.01
N ALA A 79 24.34 -4.21 1.52
CA ALA A 79 25.23 -5.07 0.72
C ALA A 79 24.55 -5.78 -0.46
N HIS A 80 23.21 -5.84 -0.46
CA HIS A 80 22.38 -6.45 -1.49
C HIS A 80 21.51 -5.42 -2.22
N GLY A 81 21.92 -4.14 -2.22
CA GLY A 81 21.17 -3.05 -2.88
C GLY A 81 19.81 -2.77 -2.24
N GLY A 82 19.62 -3.15 -0.97
CA GLY A 82 18.35 -3.04 -0.25
C GLY A 82 17.35 -4.17 -0.55
N ILE A 83 17.69 -5.12 -1.45
CA ILE A 83 16.81 -6.22 -1.84
C ILE A 83 16.95 -7.36 -0.83
N HIS A 84 15.83 -7.74 -0.22
CA HIS A 84 15.83 -8.83 0.74
C HIS A 84 15.80 -10.20 0.03
N SER A 85 16.83 -11.00 0.29
CA SER A 85 16.93 -12.35 -0.26
C SER A 85 15.82 -13.26 0.27
N PRO A 86 15.16 -14.07 -0.57
CA PRO A 86 14.19 -15.06 -0.12
C PRO A 86 14.80 -16.18 0.73
N ARG A 87 16.12 -16.23 0.87
CA ARG A 87 16.81 -17.15 1.78
C ARG A 87 17.20 -16.50 3.12
N CYS A 88 17.10 -15.16 3.31
CA CYS A 88 17.33 -14.57 4.65
C CYS A 88 16.18 -14.98 5.57
N VAL A 89 16.50 -15.71 6.63
CA VAL A 89 15.63 -15.88 7.80
C VAL A 89 16.49 -15.58 9.02
N ARG A 90 16.57 -14.30 9.39
CA ARG A 90 17.31 -13.88 10.60
C ARG A 90 16.40 -14.06 11.82
N PRO A 91 16.82 -14.79 12.86
CA PRO A 91 16.03 -14.97 14.07
C PRO A 91 15.75 -13.62 14.75
N ALA A 92 14.70 -13.59 15.58
CA ALA A 92 14.33 -12.39 16.33
C ALA A 92 15.51 -11.87 17.17
N ARG A 93 15.56 -10.55 17.36
CA ARG A 93 16.54 -9.90 18.26
C ARG A 93 16.27 -10.29 19.72
N ALA A 94 17.20 -9.96 20.61
CA ALA A 94 17.07 -10.25 22.05
C ALA A 94 15.82 -9.61 22.69
N ASP A 95 15.33 -8.50 22.14
CA ASP A 95 14.08 -7.83 22.52
C ASP A 95 12.82 -8.45 21.86
N GLY A 96 12.99 -9.55 21.11
CA GLY A 96 11.94 -10.21 20.35
C GLY A 96 11.54 -9.52 19.04
N ALA A 97 12.14 -8.37 18.72
CA ALA A 97 11.73 -7.56 17.57
C ALA A 97 12.10 -8.21 16.23
N HIS A 98 11.12 -8.27 15.32
CA HIS A 98 11.28 -8.78 13.96
C HIS A 98 10.19 -8.21 13.05
N ALA A 99 10.48 -8.08 11.76
CA ALA A 99 9.45 -7.79 10.76
C ALA A 99 8.81 -9.10 10.27
N TRP A 100 7.55 -9.04 9.89
CA TRP A 100 6.93 -10.08 9.06
C TRP A 100 7.11 -9.71 7.60
N ARG A 101 7.63 -10.63 6.80
CA ARG A 101 7.88 -10.45 5.37
C ARG A 101 7.07 -11.42 4.54
N LEU A 102 6.70 -11.00 3.33
CA LEU A 102 6.18 -11.88 2.31
C LEU A 102 7.34 -12.59 1.61
N ARG A 103 7.25 -13.91 1.51
CA ARG A 103 8.08 -14.74 0.64
C ARG A 103 7.56 -14.63 -0.78
N VAL A 104 8.30 -13.90 -1.62
CA VAL A 104 7.87 -13.64 -3.00
C VAL A 104 8.13 -14.90 -3.85
N PRO A 105 7.09 -15.51 -4.45
CA PRO A 105 7.25 -16.64 -5.34
C PRO A 105 7.98 -16.22 -6.63
N ARG A 106 8.49 -17.19 -7.39
CA ARG A 106 9.02 -16.92 -8.73
C ARG A 106 7.87 -16.57 -9.67
N GLY A 107 8.13 -15.70 -10.64
CA GLY A 107 7.21 -15.38 -11.72
C GLY A 107 7.10 -13.88 -11.95
N VAL A 108 6.59 -13.53 -13.13
CA VAL A 108 6.34 -12.16 -13.54
C VAL A 108 4.89 -11.79 -13.23
N ILE A 109 4.69 -10.65 -12.59
CA ILE A 109 3.36 -10.05 -12.46
C ILE A 109 3.18 -9.08 -13.64
N ALA A 110 2.23 -9.40 -14.50
CA ALA A 110 1.80 -8.53 -15.59
C ALA A 110 0.39 -7.99 -15.34
N PHE A 111 0.15 -6.75 -15.74
CA PHE A 111 -1.17 -6.11 -15.72
C PHE A 111 -1.28 -5.05 -16.81
N ALA A 112 -2.51 -4.75 -17.23
CA ALA A 112 -2.78 -3.63 -18.13
C ALA A 112 -3.18 -2.42 -17.30
N ASP A 113 -2.37 -1.36 -17.33
CA ASP A 113 -2.80 -0.06 -16.84
C ASP A 113 -3.64 0.64 -17.92
N ARG A 114 -4.78 1.20 -17.51
CA ARG A 114 -5.71 1.85 -18.44
C ARG A 114 -5.18 3.15 -19.07
N LEU A 115 -4.09 3.72 -18.54
CA LEU A 115 -3.46 4.93 -19.08
C LEU A 115 -1.97 4.72 -19.42
N GLN A 116 -1.22 4.02 -18.56
CA GLN A 116 0.21 3.74 -18.76
C GLN A 116 0.48 2.54 -19.67
N GLY A 117 -0.56 1.83 -20.12
CA GLY A 117 -0.45 0.66 -20.99
C GLY A 117 0.02 -0.62 -20.25
N PRO A 118 0.49 -1.63 -20.99
CA PRO A 118 0.95 -2.90 -20.41
C PRO A 118 2.15 -2.70 -19.47
N GLN A 119 2.08 -3.34 -18.30
CA GLN A 119 3.12 -3.31 -17.27
C GLN A 119 3.53 -4.74 -16.91
N GLN A 120 4.80 -4.94 -16.58
CA GLN A 120 5.32 -6.23 -16.11
C GLN A 120 6.46 -6.03 -15.10
N GLN A 121 6.53 -6.90 -14.10
CA GLN A 121 7.59 -6.86 -13.09
C GLN A 121 7.93 -8.27 -12.59
N ASP A 122 9.22 -8.60 -12.51
CA ASP A 122 9.68 -9.71 -11.66
C ASP A 122 9.88 -9.16 -10.24
N VAL A 123 8.80 -9.25 -9.44
CA VAL A 123 8.78 -8.73 -8.07
C VAL A 123 9.90 -9.36 -7.23
N ARG A 124 10.25 -10.62 -7.48
CA ARG A 124 11.28 -11.31 -6.70
C ARG A 124 12.67 -10.76 -7.02
N ALA A 125 12.95 -10.52 -8.29
CA ALA A 125 14.24 -10.00 -8.74
C ALA A 125 14.42 -8.52 -8.38
N GLU A 126 13.37 -7.72 -8.53
CA GLU A 126 13.45 -6.25 -8.43
C GLU A 126 13.16 -5.71 -7.03
N VAL A 127 12.35 -6.42 -6.23
CA VAL A 127 11.94 -5.98 -4.87
C VAL A 127 12.46 -6.93 -3.80
N GLY A 128 12.40 -8.24 -4.08
CA GLY A 128 12.63 -9.28 -3.08
C GLY A 128 11.54 -9.34 -2.01
N ASP A 129 11.84 -10.04 -0.92
CA ASP A 129 10.88 -10.33 0.14
C ASP A 129 10.55 -9.07 0.97
N PHE A 130 9.38 -8.49 0.71
CA PHE A 130 8.98 -7.20 1.28
C PHE A 130 8.19 -7.33 2.59
N VAL A 131 8.19 -6.25 3.37
CA VAL A 131 7.58 -6.21 4.71
C VAL A 131 6.05 -6.15 4.63
N LEU A 132 5.39 -6.94 5.48
CA LEU A 132 3.94 -6.94 5.74
C LEU A 132 3.62 -6.27 7.09
N ARG A 133 4.47 -6.50 8.09
CA ARG A 133 4.40 -5.84 9.40
C ARG A 133 5.82 -5.52 9.86
N ARG A 134 6.06 -4.27 10.23
CA ARG A 134 7.36 -3.78 10.71
C ARG A 134 7.66 -4.32 12.11
N ALA A 135 8.94 -4.26 12.49
CA ALA A 135 9.40 -4.68 13.82
C ALA A 135 8.84 -3.82 14.96
N ASP A 136 8.50 -2.56 14.69
CA ASP A 136 7.78 -1.66 15.61
C ASP A 136 6.26 -1.92 15.67
N GLY A 137 5.78 -2.97 15.00
CA GLY A 137 4.39 -3.39 15.02
C GLY A 137 3.48 -2.72 13.99
N LEU A 138 3.96 -1.69 13.28
CA LEU A 138 3.17 -0.98 12.26
C LEU A 138 2.97 -1.83 11.00
N TRP A 139 1.78 -1.73 10.40
CA TRP A 139 1.42 -2.47 9.19
C TRP A 139 2.00 -1.79 7.95
N ALA A 140 2.45 -2.60 6.99
CA ALA A 140 2.93 -2.08 5.71
C ALA A 140 1.75 -1.68 4.81
N TYR A 141 1.92 -0.56 4.11
CA TYR A 141 0.96 -0.06 3.12
C TYR A 141 0.48 -1.16 2.15
N GLN A 142 1.40 -2.00 1.67
CA GLN A 142 1.08 -3.07 0.70
C GLN A 142 0.03 -4.05 1.20
N LEU A 143 0.08 -4.46 2.48
CA LEU A 143 -0.92 -5.37 3.06
C LEU A 143 -2.23 -4.64 3.34
N ALA A 144 -2.15 -3.47 3.95
CA ALA A 144 -3.33 -2.75 4.40
C ALA A 144 -4.24 -2.33 3.25
N VAL A 145 -3.66 -1.77 2.17
CA VAL A 145 -4.42 -1.33 0.99
C VAL A 145 -5.12 -2.51 0.31
N VAL A 146 -4.44 -3.66 0.18
CA VAL A 146 -5.02 -4.86 -0.46
C VAL A 146 -6.19 -5.42 0.34
N VAL A 147 -6.04 -5.50 1.67
CA VAL A 147 -7.09 -6.02 2.54
C VAL A 147 -8.31 -5.09 2.56
N ASP A 148 -8.09 -3.78 2.63
CA ASP A 148 -9.20 -2.83 2.68
C ASP A 148 -9.88 -2.62 1.33
N ASP A 149 -9.15 -2.60 0.22
CA ASP A 149 -9.75 -2.51 -1.13
C ASP A 149 -10.68 -3.70 -1.38
N ALA A 150 -10.23 -4.92 -1.04
CA ALA A 150 -11.07 -6.11 -1.15
C ALA A 150 -12.29 -6.04 -0.21
N ALA A 151 -12.11 -5.61 1.04
CA ALA A 151 -13.21 -5.50 2.00
C ALA A 151 -14.23 -4.39 1.63
N GLN A 152 -13.77 -3.32 1.00
CA GLN A 152 -14.63 -2.25 0.49
C GLN A 152 -15.26 -2.58 -0.88
N GLY A 153 -14.78 -3.63 -1.56
CA GLY A 153 -15.27 -4.04 -2.88
C GLY A 153 -14.82 -3.08 -3.97
N VAL A 154 -13.61 -2.52 -3.85
CA VAL A 154 -13.03 -1.62 -4.85
C VAL A 154 -12.80 -2.38 -6.16
N SER A 155 -13.42 -1.93 -7.25
CA SER A 155 -13.24 -2.50 -8.59
C SER A 155 -12.22 -1.74 -9.44
N ASP A 156 -11.99 -0.46 -9.15
CA ASP A 156 -11.15 0.45 -9.91
C ASP A 156 -10.27 1.28 -8.97
N VAL A 157 -8.96 1.17 -9.16
CA VAL A 157 -7.97 1.96 -8.43
C VAL A 157 -7.42 3.02 -9.38
N VAL A 158 -7.76 4.28 -9.09
CA VAL A 158 -7.23 5.46 -9.77
C VAL A 158 -6.31 6.20 -8.81
N ARG A 159 -5.01 6.29 -9.15
CA ARG A 159 -3.98 6.91 -8.29
C ARG A 159 -2.83 7.50 -9.09
N GLY A 160 -1.91 8.20 -8.45
CA GLY A 160 -0.74 8.78 -9.12
C GLY A 160 0.26 7.72 -9.61
N ALA A 161 0.94 7.98 -10.73
CA ALA A 161 1.93 7.10 -11.33
C ALA A 161 3.18 6.87 -10.46
N ASP A 162 3.37 7.66 -9.41
CA ASP A 162 4.37 7.39 -8.38
C ASP A 162 4.07 6.13 -7.53
N LEU A 163 2.87 5.59 -7.64
CA LEU A 163 2.50 4.31 -7.02
C LEU A 163 2.45 3.14 -8.03
N LEU A 164 2.83 3.36 -9.29
CA LEU A 164 2.78 2.33 -10.35
C LEU A 164 3.58 1.08 -9.95
N ASP A 165 4.81 1.27 -9.47
CA ASP A 165 5.70 0.18 -9.03
C ASP A 165 5.18 -0.59 -7.81
N SER A 166 4.18 -0.07 -7.09
CA SER A 166 3.53 -0.81 -5.99
C SER A 166 2.49 -1.81 -6.47
N THR A 167 1.96 -1.63 -7.68
CA THR A 167 0.88 -2.45 -8.22
C THR A 167 1.25 -3.93 -8.33
N PRO A 168 2.44 -4.33 -8.83
CA PRO A 168 2.80 -5.74 -8.90
C PRO A 168 2.82 -6.45 -7.54
N ARG A 169 3.33 -5.77 -6.50
CA ARG A 169 3.32 -6.28 -5.11
C ARG A 169 1.91 -6.47 -4.57
N GLN A 170 1.00 -5.56 -4.90
CA GLN A 170 -0.39 -5.61 -4.45
C GLN A 170 -1.17 -6.71 -5.18
N ILE A 171 -1.00 -6.84 -6.50
CA ILE A 171 -1.57 -7.94 -7.28
C ILE A 171 -1.08 -9.29 -6.75
N LEU A 172 0.21 -9.41 -6.44
CA LEU A 172 0.75 -10.63 -5.84
C LEU A 172 0.06 -10.95 -4.51
N LEU A 173 -0.09 -9.97 -3.61
CA LEU A 173 -0.79 -10.16 -2.34
C LEU A 173 -2.26 -10.56 -2.53
N GLN A 174 -2.97 -9.91 -3.46
CA GLN A 174 -4.36 -10.26 -3.79
C GLN A 174 -4.45 -11.73 -4.22
N ARG A 175 -3.58 -12.18 -5.12
CA ARG A 175 -3.54 -13.58 -5.58
C ARG A 175 -3.28 -14.56 -4.43
N LEU A 176 -2.29 -14.28 -3.59
CA LEU A 176 -1.93 -15.16 -2.45
C LEU A 176 -3.00 -15.20 -1.36
N LEU A 177 -3.80 -14.13 -1.22
CA LEU A 177 -4.93 -14.06 -0.30
C LEU A 177 -6.27 -14.48 -0.94
N MET A 178 -6.26 -14.89 -2.22
CA MET A 178 -7.46 -15.19 -3.00
C MET A 178 -8.49 -14.04 -3.02
N LEU A 179 -8.01 -12.80 -3.10
CA LEU A 179 -8.80 -11.58 -3.17
C LEU A 179 -9.00 -11.12 -4.62
N PRO A 180 -10.08 -10.37 -4.93
CA PRO A 180 -10.27 -9.76 -6.23
C PRO A 180 -9.12 -8.81 -6.61
N THR A 181 -8.77 -8.79 -7.89
CA THR A 181 -7.83 -7.82 -8.46
C THR A 181 -8.62 -6.70 -9.15
N PRO A 182 -8.50 -5.43 -8.70
CA PRO A 182 -9.17 -4.32 -9.35
C PRO A 182 -8.48 -3.95 -10.67
N ARG A 183 -9.16 -3.14 -11.47
CA ARG A 183 -8.59 -2.46 -12.64
C ARG A 183 -7.76 -1.27 -12.17
N TYR A 184 -6.63 -1.01 -12.82
CA TYR A 184 -5.72 0.07 -12.45
C TYR A 184 -5.68 1.17 -13.52
N LEU A 185 -5.62 2.41 -13.06
CA LEU A 185 -5.31 3.59 -13.88
C LEU A 185 -4.36 4.49 -13.08
N HIS A 186 -3.17 4.74 -13.63
CA HIS A 186 -2.18 5.59 -12.99
C HIS A 186 -2.08 6.96 -13.68
N LEU A 187 -2.52 8.01 -12.99
CA LEU A 187 -2.51 9.39 -13.46
C LEU A 187 -1.08 9.97 -13.47
N PRO A 188 -0.71 10.80 -14.46
CA PRO A 188 0.56 11.51 -14.45
C PRO A 188 0.75 12.33 -13.19
N VAL A 189 2.00 12.44 -12.73
CA VAL A 189 2.35 13.26 -11.59
C VAL A 189 2.39 14.72 -12.01
N ILE A 190 1.83 15.63 -11.19
CA ILE A 190 1.91 17.06 -11.43
C ILE A 190 3.35 17.53 -11.22
N VAL A 191 3.89 18.26 -12.21
CA VAL A 191 5.23 18.82 -12.20
C VAL A 191 5.20 20.35 -12.23
N ASP A 192 6.26 20.99 -11.75
CA ASP A 192 6.47 22.43 -11.92
C ASP A 192 6.95 22.78 -13.35
N ALA A 193 7.17 24.07 -13.59
CA ALA A 193 7.66 24.57 -14.89
C ALA A 193 9.05 24.02 -15.28
N ALA A 194 9.82 23.50 -14.32
CA ALA A 194 11.11 22.86 -14.56
C ALA A 194 10.99 21.33 -14.75
N GLY A 195 9.76 20.79 -14.83
CA GLY A 195 9.50 19.36 -14.98
C GLY A 195 9.70 18.54 -13.71
N GLN A 196 9.85 19.19 -12.55
CA GLN A 196 10.08 18.50 -11.30
C GLN A 196 8.76 18.17 -10.60
N LYS A 197 8.65 16.96 -10.02
CA LYS A 197 7.49 16.53 -9.24
C LYS A 197 7.17 17.53 -8.12
N LEU A 198 5.95 18.07 -8.13
CA LEU A 198 5.44 18.85 -7.00
C LEU A 198 5.34 17.96 -5.75
N SER A 199 5.90 18.43 -4.64
CA SER A 199 5.87 17.71 -3.37
C SER A 199 5.85 18.67 -2.19
N LYS A 200 5.27 18.22 -1.06
CA LYS A 200 5.25 19.00 0.20
C LYS A 200 6.65 19.39 0.68
N ALA A 201 7.63 18.49 0.51
CA ALA A 201 9.03 18.76 0.89
C ALA A 201 9.68 19.89 0.07
N ARG A 202 9.09 20.24 -1.09
CA ARG A 202 9.56 21.29 -1.99
C ARG A 202 8.64 22.52 -2.01
N GLY A 203 7.86 22.71 -0.95
CA GLY A 203 7.05 23.93 -0.78
C GLY A 203 5.84 24.03 -1.69
N ALA A 204 5.33 22.89 -2.22
CA ALA A 204 4.06 22.89 -2.94
C ALA A 204 2.97 23.50 -2.05
N ALA A 205 2.32 24.56 -2.55
CA ALA A 205 1.31 25.31 -1.82
C ALA A 205 0.16 24.38 -1.41
N ALA A 206 -0.38 24.61 -0.21
CA ALA A 206 -1.65 24.02 0.16
C ALA A 206 -2.74 24.54 -0.80
N LEU A 207 -3.81 23.75 -0.97
CA LEU A 207 -4.98 24.24 -1.68
C LEU A 207 -5.54 25.48 -0.95
N PRO A 208 -5.99 26.51 -1.68
CA PRO A 208 -6.52 27.74 -1.07
C PRO A 208 -7.58 27.43 -0.03
N SER A 209 -7.61 28.18 1.08
CA SER A 209 -8.60 28.02 2.16
C SER A 209 -9.94 28.70 1.87
N ASP A 210 -9.98 29.59 0.88
CA ASP A 210 -11.08 30.55 0.62
C ASP A 210 -11.77 30.28 -0.72
#